data_AF-A0A5C7CBS1-F1
#
_entry.id   AF-A0A5C7CBS1-F1
#
_cell.length_a   1.000
_cell.length_b   1.000
_cell.length_c   1.000
_cell.angle_alpha   90.00
_cell.angle_beta   90.00
_cell.angle_gamma   90.00
#
_symmetry.space_group_name_H-M   'P 1'
#
loop_
_entity.id
_entity.type
_entity.pdbx_description
1 polymer ?
#
loop_
_entity_poly.entity_id
_entity_poly.type
_entity_poly.pdbx_seq_one_letter_code
_entity_poly.pdbx_strand_id
1 'polypeptide(L)'
;MSNSNQRGGNMQHSASTGNLTAEQIARGLSHAAKLKRLVINARAEKNLVREFFDNLRISRYRSVIYFWARIGAERHRLHFEELTERERIAIINAMLEMRELVNEFPRDILHDDAKLT
;
A
#
# COMPACT_ATOMS: atom_id res chain seq x y z
N MET A 1 37.45 -51.24 -34.02
CA MET A 1 37.05 -51.66 -32.65
C MET A 1 37.25 -50.47 -31.75
N SER A 2 36.16 -49.78 -31.44
CA SER A 2 36.12 -48.57 -30.62
C SER A 2 35.48 -48.94 -29.30
N ASN A 3 36.15 -48.70 -28.17
CA ASN A 3 35.46 -48.39 -26.92
C ASN A 3 36.44 -47.90 -25.85
N SER A 4 36.22 -46.69 -25.32
CA SER A 4 36.42 -46.41 -23.89
C SER A 4 36.00 -44.98 -23.52
N ASN A 5 34.85 -44.92 -22.84
CA ASN A 5 34.52 -44.05 -21.70
C ASN A 5 34.77 -42.53 -21.79
N GLN A 6 33.70 -41.80 -22.13
CA GLN A 6 33.48 -40.45 -21.63
C GLN A 6 33.01 -40.50 -20.17
N ARG A 7 33.89 -40.14 -19.24
CA ARG A 7 33.53 -39.85 -17.84
C ARG A 7 32.99 -38.42 -17.77
N GLY A 8 31.74 -38.30 -17.31
CA GLY A 8 31.07 -37.04 -17.05
C GLY A 8 31.87 -36.16 -16.08
N GLY A 9 32.20 -34.95 -16.54
CA GLY A 9 32.72 -33.88 -15.71
C GLY A 9 31.61 -33.33 -14.82
N ASN A 10 31.72 -33.63 -13.54
CA ASN A 10 30.89 -33.12 -12.45
C ASN A 10 31.07 -31.59 -12.37
N MET A 11 30.11 -30.80 -12.87
CA MET A 11 30.04 -29.37 -12.57
C MET A 11 29.56 -29.18 -11.13
N GLN A 12 30.52 -29.15 -10.20
CA GLN A 12 30.29 -28.65 -8.85
C GLN A 12 30.08 -27.14 -8.93
N HIS A 13 28.82 -26.69 -8.94
CA HIS A 13 28.49 -25.32 -8.56
C HIS A 13 28.70 -25.17 -7.06
N SER A 14 29.96 -24.95 -6.65
CA SER A 14 30.27 -24.45 -5.31
C SER A 14 29.93 -22.96 -5.29
N ALA A 15 28.77 -22.62 -4.71
CA ALA A 15 28.49 -21.25 -4.30
C ALA A 15 29.44 -20.94 -3.13
N SER A 16 30.61 -20.36 -3.42
CA SER A 16 31.47 -19.85 -2.37
C SER A 16 30.76 -18.71 -1.66
N THR A 17 30.47 -18.88 -0.37
CA THR A 17 30.14 -17.79 0.56
C THR A 17 31.39 -16.95 0.79
N GLY A 18 31.81 -16.22 -0.24
CA GLY A 18 32.83 -15.19 -0.13
C GLY A 18 32.21 -13.93 0.48
N ASN A 19 32.87 -13.36 1.49
CA ASN A 19 32.47 -12.08 2.06
C ASN A 19 32.36 -11.03 0.95
N LEU A 20 31.21 -10.35 0.87
CA LEU A 20 30.97 -9.30 -0.11
C LEU A 20 32.02 -8.19 0.06
N THR A 21 32.61 -7.75 -1.05
CA THR A 21 33.54 -6.61 -1.03
C THR A 21 32.79 -5.31 -0.72
N ALA A 22 33.49 -4.31 -0.18
CA ALA A 22 32.91 -3.00 0.11
C ALA A 22 32.23 -2.37 -1.13
N GLU A 23 32.81 -2.57 -2.32
CA GLU A 23 32.19 -2.16 -3.59
C GLU A 23 30.89 -2.90 -3.90
N GLN A 24 30.83 -4.22 -3.68
CA GLN A 24 29.62 -5.00 -3.91
C GLN A 24 28.50 -4.54 -2.97
N ILE A 25 28.84 -4.25 -1.71
CA ILE A 25 27.91 -3.69 -0.73
C ILE A 25 27.41 -2.31 -1.20
N ALA A 26 28.31 -1.41 -1.59
CA ALA A 26 27.94 -0.07 -2.07
C ALA A 26 27.05 -0.12 -3.32
N ARG A 27 27.36 -1.00 -4.28
CA ARG A 27 26.52 -1.24 -5.47
C ARG A 27 25.14 -1.78 -5.09
N GLY A 28 25.07 -2.74 -4.17
CA GLY A 28 23.81 -3.29 -3.66
C GLY A 28 22.94 -2.22 -2.98
N LEU A 29 23.55 -1.39 -2.14
CA LEU A 29 22.85 -0.31 -1.43
C LEU A 29 22.31 0.76 -2.40
N SER A 30 23.11 1.16 -3.39
CA SER A 30 22.68 2.09 -4.44
C SER A 30 21.50 1.53 -5.25
N HIS A 31 21.55 0.24 -5.59
CA HIS A 31 20.48 -0.42 -6.32
C HIS A 31 19.19 -0.52 -5.48
N ALA A 32 19.30 -0.89 -4.20
CA ALA A 32 18.16 -0.91 -3.28
C ALA A 32 17.52 0.48 -3.11
N ALA A 33 18.31 1.55 -3.03
CA ALA A 33 17.80 2.92 -2.98
C ALA A 33 17.04 3.30 -4.26
N LYS A 34 17.55 2.92 -5.45
CA LYS A 34 16.84 3.10 -6.72
C LYS A 34 15.51 2.35 -6.74
N LEU A 35 15.48 1.09 -6.32
CA LEU A 35 14.26 0.29 -6.25
C LEU A 35 13.23 0.91 -5.30
N LYS A 36 13.67 1.34 -4.11
CA LYS A 36 12.81 2.04 -3.15
C LYS A 36 12.19 3.29 -3.76
N ARG A 37 12.97 4.09 -4.49
CA ARG A 37 12.49 5.28 -5.19
C ARG A 37 11.47 4.95 -6.28
N LEU A 38 11.71 3.90 -7.07
CA LEU A 38 10.75 3.43 -8.08
C LEU A 38 9.43 2.98 -7.45
N VAL A 39 9.47 2.23 -6.35
CA VAL A 39 8.25 1.81 -5.63
C VAL A 39 7.49 3.00 -5.06
N ILE A 40 8.19 3.99 -4.48
CA ILE A 40 7.58 5.22 -3.98
C ILE A 40 6.95 6.00 -5.14
N ASN A 41 7.63 6.15 -6.28
CA ASN A 41 7.10 6.85 -7.45
C ASN A 41 5.88 6.13 -8.03
N ALA A 42 5.93 4.80 -8.19
CA ALA A 42 4.79 4.02 -8.67
C ALA A 42 3.58 4.09 -7.72
N ARG A 43 3.83 4.15 -6.40
CA ARG A 43 2.78 4.42 -5.39
C ARG A 43 2.28 5.86 -5.44
N ALA A 44 3.11 6.82 -5.79
CA ALA A 44 2.69 8.21 -6.00
C ALA A 44 1.84 8.36 -7.27
N GLU A 45 2.19 7.64 -8.34
CA GLU A 45 1.41 7.56 -9.59
C GLU A 45 0.02 6.95 -9.34
N LYS A 46 -0.05 5.92 -8.47
CA LYS A 46 -1.29 5.32 -7.97
C LYS A 46 -1.67 5.85 -6.58
N ASN A 47 -2.20 7.07 -6.52
CA ASN A 47 -2.78 7.58 -5.29
C ASN A 47 -4.03 6.75 -4.92
N LEU A 48 -3.84 5.78 -4.02
CA LEU A 48 -4.90 4.86 -3.59
C LEU A 48 -6.09 5.57 -2.95
N VAL A 49 -5.84 6.66 -2.22
CA VAL A 49 -6.90 7.44 -1.58
C VAL A 49 -7.72 8.14 -2.65
N ARG A 50 -7.09 8.75 -3.65
CA ARG A 50 -7.75 9.37 -4.80
C ARG A 50 -8.65 8.36 -5.53
N GLU A 51 -8.09 7.22 -5.92
CA GLU A 51 -8.83 6.16 -6.62
C GLU A 51 -10.02 5.65 -5.81
N PHE A 52 -9.80 5.33 -4.53
CA PHE A 52 -10.88 4.93 -3.63
C PHE A 52 -11.96 6.00 -3.51
N PHE A 53 -11.56 7.25 -3.30
CA PHE A 53 -12.48 8.36 -3.03
C PHE A 53 -13.29 8.78 -4.27
N ASP A 54 -12.68 8.69 -5.45
CA ASP A 54 -13.37 8.89 -6.72
C ASP A 54 -14.39 7.77 -6.99
N ASN A 55 -14.05 6.52 -6.66
CA ASN A 55 -15.01 5.40 -6.73
C ASN A 55 -16.21 5.57 -5.79
N LEU A 56 -16.09 6.37 -4.73
CA LEU A 56 -17.18 6.67 -3.82
C LEU A 56 -18.08 7.84 -4.26
N ARG A 57 -17.95 8.38 -5.47
CA ARG A 57 -18.67 9.62 -5.89
C ARG A 57 -20.18 9.60 -5.66
N ILE A 58 -20.83 8.45 -5.84
CA ILE A 58 -22.29 8.29 -5.67
C ILE A 58 -22.62 7.62 -4.32
N SER A 59 -21.62 7.25 -3.53
CA SER A 59 -21.79 6.50 -2.29
C SER A 59 -22.03 7.41 -1.09
N ARG A 60 -22.96 7.03 -0.21
CA ARG A 60 -23.16 7.67 1.09
C ARG A 60 -21.89 7.64 1.95
N TYR A 61 -21.01 6.66 1.76
CA TYR A 61 -19.74 6.58 2.49
C TYR A 61 -18.84 7.80 2.23
N ARG A 62 -18.90 8.39 1.03
CA ARG A 62 -18.15 9.62 0.74
C ARG A 62 -18.62 10.78 1.59
N SER A 63 -19.94 10.93 1.74
CA SER A 63 -20.53 11.97 2.61
C SER A 63 -20.16 11.76 4.07
N VAL A 64 -20.10 10.50 4.54
CA VAL A 64 -19.64 10.18 5.91
C VAL A 64 -18.18 10.57 6.12
N ILE A 65 -17.30 10.25 5.16
CA ILE A 65 -15.87 10.64 5.23
C ILE A 65 -15.73 12.16 5.24
N TYR A 66 -16.44 12.88 4.36
CA TYR A 66 -16.40 14.35 4.35
C TYR A 66 -16.92 14.96 5.66
N PHE A 67 -18.03 14.43 6.20
CA PHE A 67 -18.57 14.87 7.47
C PHE A 67 -17.54 14.71 8.60
N TRP A 68 -16.90 13.55 8.69
CA TRP A 68 -15.86 13.29 9.69
C TRP A 68 -14.63 14.19 9.51
N ALA A 69 -14.24 14.44 8.26
CA ALA A 69 -13.18 15.37 7.89
C ALA A 69 -13.57 16.86 8.07
N ARG A 70 -14.80 17.15 8.51
CA ARG A 70 -15.37 18.51 8.68
C ARG A 70 -15.34 19.33 7.38
N ILE A 71 -15.59 18.66 6.26
CA ILE A 71 -15.68 19.29 4.93
C ILE A 71 -17.16 19.54 4.61
N GLY A 72 -17.47 20.76 4.18
CA GLY A 72 -18.84 21.17 3.88
C GLY A 72 -19.43 20.50 2.64
N ALA A 73 -20.76 20.37 2.62
CA ALA A 73 -21.51 19.69 1.56
C ALA A 73 -21.32 20.33 0.17
N GLU A 74 -21.02 21.63 0.12
CA GLU A 74 -20.70 22.37 -1.10
C GLU A 74 -19.47 21.81 -1.82
N ARG A 75 -18.55 21.19 -1.09
CA ARG A 75 -17.32 20.58 -1.62
C ARG A 75 -17.54 19.14 -2.11
N HIS A 76 -18.66 18.50 -1.79
CA HIS A 76 -18.85 17.07 -2.05
C HIS A 76 -18.84 16.69 -3.54
N ARG A 77 -19.10 17.66 -4.43
CA ARG A 77 -19.14 17.48 -5.88
C ARG A 77 -17.75 17.49 -6.53
N LEU A 78 -16.75 18.02 -5.84
CA LEU A 78 -15.38 18.18 -6.32
C LEU A 78 -14.66 16.82 -6.37
N HIS A 79 -13.87 16.58 -7.39
CA HIS A 79 -12.91 15.48 -7.44
C HIS A 79 -11.83 15.63 -6.35
N PHE A 80 -11.17 14.53 -6.00
CA PHE A 80 -10.17 14.56 -4.91
C PHE A 80 -9.01 15.52 -5.20
N GLU A 81 -8.63 15.67 -6.46
CA GLU A 81 -7.56 16.58 -6.93
C GLU A 81 -7.98 18.05 -6.88
N GLU A 82 -9.28 18.34 -6.98
CA GLU A 82 -9.84 19.69 -6.92
C GLU A 82 -9.94 20.23 -5.48
N LEU A 83 -9.74 19.36 -4.48
CA LEU A 83 -9.68 19.76 -3.07
C LEU A 83 -8.37 20.49 -2.77
N THR A 84 -8.36 21.28 -1.70
CA THR A 84 -7.11 21.85 -1.17
C THR A 84 -6.26 20.76 -0.55
N GLU A 85 -4.95 21.01 -0.43
CA GLU A 85 -4.05 20.08 0.27
C GLU A 85 -4.52 19.80 1.71
N ARG A 86 -4.97 20.83 2.41
CA ARG A 86 -5.51 20.71 3.78
C ARG A 86 -6.72 19.79 3.84
N GLU A 87 -7.64 19.90 2.89
CA GLU A 87 -8.81 19.03 2.82
C GLU A 87 -8.45 17.59 2.48
N ARG A 88 -7.50 17.37 1.56
CA ARG A 88 -7.00 16.02 1.26
C ARG A 88 -6.36 15.38 2.49
N ILE A 89 -5.58 16.15 3.26
CA ILE A 89 -5.00 15.69 4.53
C ILE A 89 -6.12 15.36 5.54
N ALA A 90 -7.13 16.21 5.67
CA ALA A 90 -8.26 15.97 6.56
C ALA A 90 -9.04 14.70 6.20
N ILE A 91 -9.25 14.42 4.91
CA ILE A 91 -9.86 13.18 4.42
C ILE A 91 -9.03 11.96 4.82
N ILE A 92 -7.71 12.03 4.61
CA ILE A 92 -6.81 10.92 4.97
C ILE A 92 -6.88 10.67 6.48
N ASN A 93 -6.81 11.71 7.31
CA ASN A 93 -6.91 11.57 8.76
C ASN A 93 -8.25 10.96 9.19
N ALA A 94 -9.37 11.44 8.62
CA ALA A 94 -10.69 10.86 8.87
C ALA A 94 -10.76 9.37 8.51
N MET A 95 -10.17 8.97 7.37
CA MET A 95 -10.13 7.56 6.97
C MET A 95 -9.27 6.70 7.91
N LEU A 96 -8.18 7.25 8.45
CA LEU A 96 -7.32 6.57 9.43
C LEU A 96 -8.07 6.37 10.76
N GLU A 97 -8.72 7.41 11.27
CA GLU A 97 -9.53 7.35 12.50
C GLU A 97 -10.72 6.39 12.35
N MET A 98 -11.43 6.41 11.22
CA MET A 98 -12.50 5.45 10.94
C MET A 98 -11.98 4.01 10.91
N ARG A 99 -10.78 3.78 10.37
CA ARG A 99 -10.19 2.45 10.37
C ARG A 99 -9.90 1.97 11.79
N GLU A 100 -9.40 2.84 12.65
CA GLU A 100 -9.21 2.53 14.07
C GLU A 100 -10.54 2.21 14.75
N LEU A 101 -11.56 3.06 14.55
CA LEU A 101 -12.91 2.85 15.07
C LEU A 101 -13.51 1.50 14.61
N VAL A 102 -13.42 1.18 13.32
CA VAL A 102 -13.94 -0.09 12.78
C VAL A 102 -13.21 -1.29 13.38
N ASN A 103 -11.92 -1.17 13.71
CA ASN A 103 -11.16 -2.23 14.39
C ASN A 103 -11.59 -2.41 15.85
N GLU A 104 -12.17 -1.39 16.49
CA GLU A 104 -12.68 -1.44 17.85
C GLU A 104 -14.13 -1.96 17.93
N PHE A 105 -14.83 -2.06 16.79
CA PHE A 105 -16.19 -2.60 16.79
C PHE A 105 -16.21 -4.03 17.38
N PRO A 106 -17.21 -4.36 18.22
CA PRO A 106 -17.41 -5.73 18.66
C PRO A 106 -17.49 -6.65 17.43
N ARG A 107 -16.80 -7.79 17.49
CA ARG A 107 -16.72 -8.71 16.33
C ARG A 107 -18.03 -9.47 16.11
N ASP A 108 -18.78 -9.67 17.17
CA ASP A 108 -19.98 -10.52 17.20
C ASP A 108 -21.26 -9.68 17.40
N ILE A 109 -21.38 -8.54 16.70
CA ILE A 109 -22.62 -7.74 16.74
C ILE A 109 -23.75 -8.55 16.12
N LEU A 110 -24.81 -8.76 16.88
CA LEU A 110 -26.03 -9.46 16.46
C LEU A 110 -27.21 -8.48 16.40
N HIS A 111 -28.22 -8.80 15.59
CA HIS A 111 -29.45 -8.01 15.55
C HIS A 111 -30.17 -7.95 16.91
N ASP A 112 -29.97 -8.97 17.76
CA ASP A 112 -30.55 -9.01 19.09
C ASP A 112 -29.94 -7.97 20.05
N ASP A 113 -28.73 -7.46 19.79
CA ASP A 113 -28.10 -6.39 20.58
C ASP A 113 -28.88 -5.05 20.47
N ALA A 114 -29.83 -4.93 19.54
CA ALA A 114 -30.72 -3.79 19.45
C ALA A 114 -31.82 -3.77 20.54
N LYS A 115 -32.04 -4.89 21.22
CA LYS A 115 -33.04 -4.99 22.30
C LYS A 115 -32.43 -4.46 23.59
N LEU A 116 -32.92 -3.32 24.06
CA LEU A 116 -32.64 -2.85 25.43
C LEU A 116 -33.55 -3.64 26.36
N THR A 117 -32.95 -4.47 27.24
CA THR A 117 -33.68 -5.20 28.30
C THR A 117 -33.74 -4.39 29.58
#